data_AF-A0A7W2DPR1-F1
#
_entry.id   AF-A0A7W2DPR1-F1
#
_cell.length_a   1.000
_cell.length_b   1.000
_cell.length_c   1.000
_cell.angle_alpha   90.00
_cell.angle_beta   90.00
_cell.angle_gamma   90.00
#
_symmetry.space_group_name_H-M   'P 1'
#
loop_
_entity.id
_entity.type
_entity.pdbx_description
1 polymer ?
#
loop_
_entity_poly.entity_id
_entity_poly.type
_entity_poly.pdbx_seq_one_letter_code
_entity_poly.pdbx_strand_id
1 'polypeptide(L)'
;MGMAIYAEGHAHNRLGSTFDGVDAPFLRLCRSAPRESLRWGVMQYGDTYFNRAQLERLVEELEALPPDRPVIVEEVLRLARLAIRNAGYLHVIGD
;
A
#
# COMPACT_ATOMS: atom_id res chain seq x y z
N MET A 1 12.26 -8.85 -8.07
CA MET A 1 11.85 -8.20 -6.82
C MET A 1 10.67 -7.31 -7.15
N GLY A 2 9.55 -7.57 -6.48
CA GLY A 2 8.29 -6.85 -6.62
C GLY A 2 7.57 -6.88 -5.29
N MET A 3 6.34 -6.35 -5.24
CA MET A 3 5.53 -6.43 -4.04
C MET A 3 4.12 -6.90 -4.34
N ALA A 4 3.65 -7.89 -3.58
CA ALA A 4 2.26 -8.26 -3.58
C ALA A 4 1.49 -7.41 -2.57
N ILE A 5 0.35 -6.86 -2.97
CA ILE A 5 -0.43 -5.92 -2.15
C ILE A 5 -1.87 -6.44 -2.11
N TYR A 6 -2.42 -6.58 -0.92
CA TYR A 6 -3.73 -7.14 -0.70
C TYR A 6 -4.57 -6.24 0.20
N ALA A 7 -5.84 -6.11 -0.13
CA ALA A 7 -6.85 -5.67 0.82
C ALA A 7 -7.40 -6.91 1.54
N GLU A 8 -7.34 -6.91 2.86
CA GLU A 8 -7.90 -7.95 3.72
C GLU A 8 -9.04 -7.37 4.56
N GLY A 9 -10.09 -8.15 4.81
CA GLY A 9 -11.12 -7.80 5.79
C GLY A 9 -10.64 -8.03 7.23
N HIS A 10 -11.50 -7.70 8.21
CA HIS A 10 -11.19 -7.91 9.62
C HIS A 10 -10.88 -9.38 9.98
N ALA A 11 -11.49 -10.33 9.26
CA ALA A 11 -11.26 -11.77 9.41
C ALA A 11 -10.13 -12.30 8.51
N HIS A 12 -9.24 -11.44 8.01
CA HIS A 12 -8.12 -11.78 7.10
C HIS A 12 -8.53 -12.44 5.77
N ASN A 13 -9.81 -12.33 5.39
CA ASN A 13 -10.27 -12.75 4.08
C ASN A 13 -9.81 -11.76 2.99
N ARG A 14 -9.31 -12.28 1.86
CA ARG A 14 -8.84 -11.45 0.73
C ARG A 14 -10.04 -10.75 0.06
N LEU A 15 -10.02 -9.43 0.04
CA LEU A 15 -11.02 -8.58 -0.63
C LEU A 15 -10.56 -8.14 -2.02
N GLY A 16 -9.26 -8.08 -2.24
CA GLY A 16 -8.65 -7.75 -3.53
C GLY A 16 -7.13 -7.79 -3.45
N SER A 17 -6.49 -7.78 -4.61
CA SER A 17 -5.03 -7.79 -4.72
C SER A 17 -4.55 -7.01 -5.92
N THR A 18 -3.29 -6.58 -5.86
CA THR A 18 -2.50 -6.09 -6.99
C THR A 18 -1.04 -6.50 -6.79
N PHE A 19 -0.23 -6.35 -7.83
CA PHE A 19 1.18 -6.68 -7.80
C PHE A 19 2.00 -5.52 -8.38
N ASP A 20 2.90 -4.98 -7.57
CA ASP A 20 3.93 -4.04 -8.00
C ASP A 20 5.06 -4.83 -8.66
N GLY A 21 4.92 -5.03 -9.97
CA GLY A 21 5.73 -5.95 -10.76
C GLY A 21 7.10 -5.42 -11.16
N VAL A 22 7.44 -5.60 -12.44
CA VAL A 22 8.77 -5.22 -12.97
C VAL A 22 9.08 -3.77 -12.61
N ASP A 23 10.32 -3.53 -12.20
CA ASP A 23 10.83 -2.24 -11.73
C ASP A 23 10.24 -1.71 -10.40
N ALA A 24 9.23 -2.38 -9.83
CA ALA A 24 8.60 -2.11 -8.55
C ALA A 24 8.42 -0.60 -8.25
N PRO A 25 7.68 0.14 -9.09
CA PRO A 25 7.51 1.58 -8.94
C PRO A 25 6.90 2.00 -7.60
N PHE A 26 5.99 1.21 -7.01
CA PHE A 26 5.46 1.49 -5.68
C PHE A 26 6.55 1.29 -4.61
N LEU A 27 7.38 0.24 -4.72
CA LEU A 27 8.49 0.02 -3.78
C LEU A 27 9.48 1.20 -3.81
N ARG A 28 9.82 1.69 -5.00
CA ARG A 28 10.72 2.86 -5.12
C ARG A 28 10.12 4.11 -4.49
N LEU A 29 8.83 4.33 -4.69
CA LEU A 29 8.08 5.43 -4.10
C LEU A 29 8.05 5.33 -2.56
N CYS A 30 8.00 4.11 -2.01
CA CYS A 30 8.09 3.87 -0.57
C CYS A 30 9.50 4.12 -0.03
N ARG A 31 10.53 3.67 -0.75
CA ARG A 31 11.94 3.86 -0.35
C ARG A 31 12.40 5.31 -0.38
N SER A 32 11.82 6.14 -1.23
CA SER A 32 12.13 7.58 -1.29
C SER A 32 11.31 8.43 -0.31
N ALA A 33 10.41 7.81 0.46
CA ALA A 33 9.56 8.53 1.40
C ALA A 33 10.37 9.03 2.62
N PRO A 34 10.03 10.21 3.18
CA PRO A 34 10.64 10.69 4.41
C PRO A 34 10.29 9.77 5.59
N ARG A 35 11.12 9.76 6.64
CA ARG A 35 11.01 8.80 7.76
C ARG A 35 9.69 8.91 8.51
N GLU A 36 9.06 10.07 8.47
CA GLU A 36 7.78 10.37 9.10
C GLU A 36 6.58 9.84 8.30
N SER A 37 6.75 9.51 7.01
CA SER A 37 5.71 8.98 6.13
C SER A 37 5.43 7.52 6.45
N LEU A 38 4.15 7.11 6.34
CA LEU A 38 3.80 5.70 6.47
C LEU A 38 4.41 4.82 5.38
N ARG A 39 4.68 5.39 4.20
CA ARG A 39 5.33 4.68 3.10
C ARG A 39 6.75 4.24 3.44
N TRP A 40 7.45 4.96 4.33
CA TRP A 40 8.77 4.57 4.81
C TRP A 40 8.75 3.26 5.59
N GLY A 41 7.62 2.92 6.21
CA GLY A 41 7.43 1.67 6.94
C GLY A 41 7.22 0.43 6.07
N VAL A 42 7.10 0.58 4.74
CA VAL A 42 6.95 -0.56 3.82
C VAL A 42 8.29 -1.29 3.71
N MET A 43 8.31 -2.55 4.15
CA MET A 43 9.49 -3.38 4.07
C MET A 43 9.70 -3.91 2.65
N GLN A 44 10.95 -3.82 2.17
CA GLN A 44 11.34 -4.43 0.89
C GLN A 44 11.31 -5.96 0.96
N TYR A 45 11.61 -6.53 2.13
CA TYR A 45 11.66 -7.97 2.36
C TYR A 45 10.81 -8.28 3.60
N GLY A 46 9.69 -8.98 3.41
CA GLY A 46 8.75 -9.34 4.47
C GLY A 46 7.40 -8.61 4.42
N ASP A 47 6.61 -8.83 5.47
CA ASP A 47 5.20 -8.41 5.53
C ASP A 47 5.02 -7.08 6.26
N THR A 48 4.33 -6.14 5.61
CA THR A 48 3.88 -4.87 6.22
C THR A 48 2.36 -4.84 6.27
N TYR A 49 1.81 -4.59 7.46
CA TYR A 49 0.37 -4.43 7.66
C TYR A 49 0.03 -2.99 8.05
N PHE A 50 -0.94 -2.41 7.35
CA PHE A 50 -1.55 -1.15 7.72
C PHE A 50 -2.95 -1.39 8.27
N ASN A 51 -3.17 -0.99 9.52
CA ASN A 51 -4.51 -0.93 10.11
C ASN A 51 -5.30 0.26 9.55
N ARG A 52 -6.58 0.36 9.91
CA ARG A 52 -7.47 1.41 9.43
C ARG A 52 -6.93 2.84 9.64
N ALA A 53 -6.45 3.17 10.83
CA ALA A 53 -5.95 4.52 11.13
C ALA A 53 -4.70 4.85 10.30
N GLN A 54 -3.83 3.87 10.10
CA GLN A 54 -2.67 4.02 9.22
C GLN A 54 -3.10 4.11 7.76
N LEU A 55 -4.15 3.39 7.34
CA LEU A 55 -4.64 3.44 5.97
C LEU A 55 -5.24 4.80 5.60
N GLU A 56 -5.98 5.43 6.50
CA GLU A 56 -6.54 6.76 6.28
C GLU A 56 -5.41 7.77 6.00
N ARG A 57 -4.36 7.76 6.81
CA ARG A 57 -3.16 8.59 6.59
C ARG A 57 -2.37 8.19 5.34
N LEU A 58 -2.23 6.89 5.04
CA LEU A 58 -1.54 6.43 3.83
C LEU A 58 -2.28 6.90 2.57
N VAL A 59 -3.61 6.87 2.58
CA VAL A 59 -4.45 7.39 1.48
C VAL A 59 -4.19 8.87 1.27
N GLU A 60 -4.19 9.68 2.33
CA GLU A 60 -3.87 11.11 2.25
C GLU A 60 -2.46 11.35 1.65
N GLU A 61 -1.45 10.61 2.12
CA GLU A 61 -0.08 10.73 1.63
C GLU A 61 0.06 10.33 0.15
N LEU A 62 -0.69 9.31 -0.30
CA LEU A 62 -0.69 8.86 -1.70
C LEU A 62 -1.48 9.81 -2.60
N GLU A 63 -2.61 10.36 -2.13
CA GLU A 63 -3.41 11.35 -2.84
C GLU A 63 -2.66 12.66 -3.06
N ALA A 64 -1.83 13.07 -2.10
CA ALA A 64 -1.00 14.26 -2.17
C ALA A 64 0.22 14.15 -3.12
N LEU A 65 0.47 12.96 -3.68
CA LEU A 65 1.54 12.78 -4.65
C LEU A 65 1.30 13.60 -5.93
N PRO A 66 2.38 14.02 -6.61
CA PRO A 66 2.28 14.68 -7.92
C PRO A 66 1.46 13.88 -8.95
N PRO A 67 0.87 14.55 -9.97
CA PRO A 67 0.02 13.91 -10.98
C PRO A 67 0.73 12.85 -11.83
N ASP A 68 2.05 12.92 -11.95
CA ASP A 68 2.91 11.97 -12.67
C ASP A 68 3.27 10.73 -11.83
N ARG A 69 2.55 10.50 -10.72
CA ARG A 69 2.72 9.29 -9.89
C ARG A 69 2.49 8.00 -10.68
N PRO A 70 3.16 6.89 -10.31
CA PRO A 70 2.98 5.61 -10.98
C PRO A 70 1.53 5.13 -10.98
N VAL A 71 1.08 4.49 -12.07
CA VAL A 71 -0.29 3.96 -12.22
C VAL A 71 -0.67 3.00 -11.07
N ILE A 72 0.29 2.22 -10.56
CA ILE A 72 0.08 1.30 -9.44
C ILE A 72 -0.45 2.01 -8.17
N VAL A 73 -0.19 3.31 -8.01
CA VAL A 73 -0.69 4.09 -6.87
C VAL A 73 -2.22 4.13 -6.86
N GLU A 74 -2.88 4.21 -8.02
CA GLU A 74 -4.34 4.18 -8.10
C GLU A 74 -4.92 2.83 -7.63
N GLU A 75 -4.24 1.73 -7.97
CA GLU A 75 -4.63 0.41 -7.49
C GLU A 75 -4.42 0.26 -5.97
N VAL A 76 -3.32 0.79 -5.44
CA VAL A 76 -3.06 0.81 -3.99
C VAL A 76 -4.11 1.66 -3.28
N LEU A 77 -4.45 2.84 -3.80
CA LEU A 77 -5.52 3.70 -3.25
C LEU A 77 -6.87 2.98 -3.28
N ARG A 78 -7.19 2.28 -4.37
CA ARG A 78 -8.43 1.49 -4.49
C ARG A 78 -8.48 0.39 -3.42
N LEU A 79 -7.39 -0.35 -3.22
CA LEU A 79 -7.29 -1.41 -2.22
C LEU A 79 -7.34 -0.86 -0.79
N ALA A 80 -6.63 0.24 -0.51
CA ALA A 80 -6.65 0.88 0.80
C ALA A 80 -8.06 1.34 1.19
N ARG A 81 -8.77 2.02 0.26
CA ARG A 81 -10.17 2.43 0.45
C ARG A 81 -11.10 1.22 0.62
N LEU A 82 -10.85 0.12 -0.10
CA LEU A 82 -11.62 -1.13 0.07
C LEU A 82 -11.42 -1.73 1.46
N ALA A 83 -10.17 -1.79 1.95
CA ALA A 83 -9.85 -2.25 3.29
C ALA A 83 -10.50 -1.35 4.38
N ILE A 84 -10.40 -0.02 4.25
CA ILE A 84 -11.03 0.94 5.19
C ILE A 84 -12.54 0.70 5.29
N ARG A 85 -13.24 0.58 4.14
CA ARG A 85 -14.70 0.35 4.12
C ARG A 85 -15.12 -0.94 4.82
N ASN A 86 -14.24 -1.93 4.88
CA ASN A 86 -14.49 -3.24 5.48
C ASN A 86 -13.85 -3.41 6.86
N ALA A 87 -13.40 -2.31 7.49
CA ALA A 87 -12.69 -2.33 8.77
C ALA A 87 -11.50 -3.32 8.79
N GLY A 88 -10.82 -3.41 7.66
CA GLY A 88 -9.77 -4.38 7.39
C GLY A 88 -8.37 -3.78 7.36
N TYR A 89 -7.47 -4.47 6.66
CA TYR A 89 -6.05 -4.17 6.60
C TYR A 89 -5.56 -4.09 5.14
N LEU A 90 -4.51 -3.33 4.91
CA LEU A 90 -3.71 -3.45 3.70
C LEU A 90 -2.44 -4.22 4.05
N HIS A 91 -2.24 -5.33 3.36
CA HIS A 91 -1.12 -6.22 3.56
C HIS A 91 -0.20 -6.14 2.34
N VAL A 92 1.04 -5.71 2.56
CA VAL A 92 2.09 -5.59 1.56
C VAL A 92 3.17 -6.61 1.84
N ILE A 93 3.52 -7.43 0.85
CA ILE A 93 4.56 -8.46 0.94
C ILE A 93 5.66 -8.11 -0.06
N GLY A 94 6.87 -7.89 0.43
CA GLY A 94 8.06 -7.67 -0.39
C GLY A 94 8.89 -8.95 -0.60
N ASP A 95 9.40 -9.13 -1.82
CA ASP A 95 10.27 -10.23 -2.31
C ASP A 95 11.70 -9.77 -2.65
#